data_AF-G7E349-F1
#
_entry.id   AF-G7E349-F1
#
_cell.length_a   1.000
_cell.length_b   1.000
_cell.length_c   1.000
_cell.angle_alpha   90.00
_cell.angle_beta   90.00
_cell.angle_gamma   90.00
#
_symmetry.space_group_name_H-M   'P 1'
#
loop_
_entity.id
_entity.type
_entity.pdbx_description
1 polymer ?
#
loop_
_entity_poly.entity_id
_entity_poly.type
_entity_poly.pdbx_seq_one_letter_code
_entity_poly.pdbx_strand_id
1 'polypeptide(L)'
;MALGLHRFTRHGYWLFPLGATLCWLATLGGLLGLWLGKDDHRRYRSTESNVVVFVSDVGASHLALFIPGCALVFVFYVSSLVTERWLRHIERLPGTHGRRELVLDLLAVVCGFIGGLALLMLSIFNAFDYSTVHWSMTVLFVIFVALSAIFQTAEVLLLGRYDPDSRHLKRNAILKIVIVTVAIIVAIAFAALYGKCRGEGSLGPGRASNCDAITGAAGICEWTVSFILAGYFATLILDLYPSWKTSPRHHGSDEKYLSAAGEANARAARDSDSYNSAQPTLPVMMEPTHPSMATQEKQYQPAMTGTQQQSHFGEAV
;
A
#
# COMPACT_ATOMS: atom_id res chain seq x y z
N MET A 1 10.95 12.19 -27.83
CA MET A 1 10.97 12.11 -26.35
C MET A 1 9.57 12.26 -25.72
N ALA A 2 8.70 13.16 -26.22
CA ALA A 2 7.34 13.35 -25.70
C ALA A 2 6.38 12.13 -25.81
N LEU A 3 6.53 11.30 -26.86
CA LEU A 3 5.73 10.07 -27.03
C LEU A 3 6.09 8.91 -26.07
N GLY A 4 7.32 8.91 -25.55
CA GLY A 4 7.77 7.91 -24.56
C GLY A 4 7.23 8.23 -23.16
N LEU A 5 7.24 9.51 -22.78
CA LEU A 5 6.66 9.99 -21.52
C LEU A 5 5.14 9.75 -21.48
N HIS A 6 4.44 9.94 -22.61
CA HIS A 6 3.00 9.71 -22.71
C HIS A 6 2.59 8.22 -22.62
N ARG A 7 3.51 7.27 -22.89
CA ARG A 7 3.26 5.83 -22.68
C ARG A 7 3.55 5.41 -21.23
N PHE A 8 4.53 6.03 -20.57
CA PHE A 8 4.87 5.75 -19.18
C PHE A 8 3.80 6.27 -18.20
N THR A 9 3.26 7.47 -18.47
CA THR A 9 2.23 8.11 -17.65
C THR A 9 0.85 7.46 -17.75
N ARG A 10 0.61 6.49 -18.64
CA ARG A 10 -0.74 5.95 -18.87
C ARG A 10 -1.08 4.72 -18.02
N HIS A 11 -0.07 3.96 -17.55
CA HIS A 11 -0.27 2.62 -16.97
C HIS A 11 0.67 2.23 -15.79
N GLY A 12 1.60 3.09 -15.37
CA GLY A 12 2.66 2.77 -14.40
C GLY A 12 2.64 3.53 -13.07
N TYR A 13 1.48 4.01 -12.60
CA TYR A 13 1.41 4.85 -11.40
C TYR A 13 1.93 4.19 -10.12
N TRP A 14 1.79 2.87 -10.01
CA TRP A 14 2.37 2.06 -8.92
C TRP A 14 3.91 2.02 -8.95
N LEU A 15 4.56 2.51 -10.01
CA LEU A 15 6.02 2.64 -10.08
C LEU A 15 6.55 3.76 -9.17
N PHE A 16 5.76 4.79 -8.88
CA PHE A 16 6.17 5.83 -7.94
C PHE A 16 6.42 5.27 -6.53
N PRO A 17 5.46 4.58 -5.88
CA PRO A 17 5.69 4.01 -4.56
C PRO A 17 6.69 2.85 -4.59
N LEU A 18 6.78 2.12 -5.71
CA LEU A 18 7.84 1.14 -5.91
C LEU A 18 9.22 1.81 -5.90
N GLY A 19 9.37 2.92 -6.61
CA GLY A 19 10.59 3.72 -6.63
C GLY A 19 10.97 4.19 -5.23
N ALA A 20 10.02 4.73 -4.46
CA ALA A 20 10.26 5.12 -3.07
C ALA A 20 10.74 3.94 -2.21
N THR A 21 10.07 2.79 -2.34
CA THR A 21 10.41 1.57 -1.59
C THR A 21 11.81 1.05 -1.94
N LEU A 22 12.11 0.92 -3.23
CA LEU A 22 13.39 0.40 -3.71
C LEU A 22 14.54 1.35 -3.42
N CYS A 23 14.35 2.67 -3.63
CA CYS A 23 15.36 3.66 -3.29
C CYS A 23 15.66 3.63 -1.79
N TRP A 24 14.64 3.59 -0.94
CA TRP A 24 14.83 3.54 0.51
C TRP A 24 15.54 2.25 0.96
N LEU A 25 15.11 1.08 0.47
CA LEU A 25 15.78 -0.19 0.77
C LEU A 25 17.21 -0.23 0.25
N ALA A 26 17.48 0.31 -0.94
CA ALA A 26 18.82 0.42 -1.49
C ALA A 26 19.69 1.36 -0.65
N THR A 27 19.14 2.47 -0.15
CA THR A 27 19.85 3.36 0.78
C THR A 27 20.17 2.64 2.09
N LEU A 28 19.19 2.00 2.75
CA LEU A 28 19.43 1.28 4.00
C LEU A 28 20.38 0.10 3.83
N GLY A 29 20.21 -0.71 2.78
CA GLY A 29 21.09 -1.82 2.47
C GLY A 29 22.50 -1.36 2.09
N GLY A 30 22.62 -0.24 1.39
CA GLY A 30 23.90 0.38 1.04
C GLY A 30 24.64 0.89 2.28
N LEU A 31 23.95 1.62 3.17
CA LEU A 31 24.52 2.07 4.45
C LEU A 31 24.94 0.88 5.32
N LEU A 32 24.08 -0.13 5.44
CA LEU A 32 24.39 -1.34 6.21
C LEU A 32 25.59 -2.09 5.60
N GLY A 33 25.63 -2.24 4.28
CA GLY A 33 26.75 -2.87 3.58
C GLY A 33 28.07 -2.12 3.70
N LEU A 34 28.02 -0.78 3.67
CA LEU A 34 29.21 0.06 3.91
C LEU A 34 29.72 -0.11 5.34
N TRP A 35 28.83 -0.15 6.32
CA TRP A 35 29.19 -0.34 7.72
C TRP A 35 29.79 -1.74 7.97
N LEU A 36 29.15 -2.81 7.48
CA LEU A 36 29.60 -4.19 7.65
C LEU A 36 30.90 -4.50 6.86
N GLY A 37 31.04 -3.94 5.65
CA GLY A 37 32.11 -4.31 4.73
C GLY A 37 33.28 -3.33 4.68
N LYS A 38 33.00 -2.04 4.50
CA LYS A 38 34.04 -1.03 4.27
C LYS A 38 34.57 -0.43 5.56
N ASP A 39 33.69 -0.22 6.54
CA ASP A 39 34.03 0.44 7.80
C ASP A 39 34.35 -0.56 8.92
N ASP A 40 34.34 -1.86 8.61
CA ASP A 40 34.72 -2.96 9.53
C ASP A 40 34.00 -2.89 10.88
N HIS A 41 32.68 -2.63 10.85
CA HIS A 41 31.81 -2.55 12.04
C HIS A 41 32.24 -1.48 13.06
N ARG A 42 33.08 -0.52 12.66
CA ARG A 42 33.57 0.50 13.58
C ARG A 42 32.43 1.41 14.05
N ARG A 43 32.65 2.00 15.23
CA ARG A 43 31.87 3.12 15.75
C ARG A 43 32.33 4.41 15.09
N TYR A 44 31.41 5.34 14.81
CA TYR A 44 31.75 6.62 14.20
C TYR A 44 32.07 7.69 15.26
N ARG A 45 31.50 7.56 16.46
CA ARG A 45 31.88 8.33 17.65
C ARG A 45 32.38 7.42 18.78
N SER A 46 33.33 7.92 19.55
CA SER A 46 33.87 7.20 20.72
C SER A 46 32.82 6.94 21.81
N THR A 47 31.77 7.75 21.84
CA THR A 47 30.65 7.66 22.76
C THR A 47 29.52 6.77 22.27
N GLU A 48 29.55 6.24 21.03
CA GLU A 48 28.52 5.32 20.53
C GLU A 48 28.58 3.94 21.21
N SER A 49 27.46 3.21 21.15
CA SER A 49 27.38 1.85 21.69
C SER A 49 28.31 0.90 20.95
N ASN A 50 28.78 -0.13 21.66
CA ASN A 50 29.53 -1.24 21.08
C ASN A 50 28.64 -2.31 20.45
N VAL A 51 27.31 -2.19 20.58
CA VAL A 51 26.34 -3.21 20.12
C VAL A 51 25.87 -2.92 18.70
N VAL A 52 25.24 -1.76 18.48
CA VAL A 52 24.69 -1.33 17.18
C VAL A 52 24.86 0.18 17.03
N VAL A 53 25.36 0.61 15.89
CA VAL A 53 25.45 2.03 15.52
C VAL A 53 24.12 2.55 14.97
N PHE A 54 23.86 3.83 15.18
CA PHE A 54 22.69 4.51 14.63
C PHE A 54 22.76 4.58 13.10
N VAL A 55 21.63 4.39 12.42
CA VAL A 55 21.58 4.57 10.96
C VAL A 55 21.82 6.03 10.59
N SER A 56 21.45 6.97 11.47
CA SER A 56 21.79 8.39 11.33
C SER A 56 23.30 8.65 11.29
N ASP A 57 24.09 7.90 12.07
CA ASP A 57 25.55 8.08 12.17
C ASP A 57 26.27 7.45 10.96
N VAL A 58 25.81 6.29 10.51
CA VAL A 58 26.26 5.68 9.24
C VAL A 58 25.91 6.59 8.07
N GLY A 59 24.69 7.13 8.04
CA GLY A 59 24.22 8.08 7.03
C GLY A 59 25.03 9.37 7.02
N ALA A 60 25.36 9.92 8.18
CA ALA A 60 26.21 11.10 8.33
C ALA A 60 27.65 10.86 7.86
N SER A 61 28.13 9.62 7.96
CA SER A 61 29.46 9.22 7.47
C SER A 61 29.50 8.98 5.95
N HIS A 62 28.35 8.67 5.34
CA HIS A 62 28.22 8.33 3.92
C HIS A 62 27.19 9.21 3.19
N LEU A 63 27.36 10.53 3.30
CA LEU A 63 26.46 11.54 2.73
C LEU A 63 26.21 11.37 1.22
N ALA A 64 27.22 10.91 0.48
CA ALA A 64 27.13 10.67 -0.97
C ALA A 64 26.10 9.59 -1.35
N LEU A 65 25.73 8.72 -0.41
CA LEU A 65 24.67 7.73 -0.58
C LEU A 65 23.38 8.17 0.13
N PHE A 66 23.50 8.75 1.32
CA PHE A 66 22.34 9.10 2.13
C PHE A 66 21.52 10.26 1.55
N ILE A 67 22.16 11.37 1.12
CA ILE A 67 21.44 12.54 0.60
C ILE A 67 20.70 12.22 -0.71
N PRO A 68 21.33 11.62 -1.74
CA PRO A 68 20.60 11.27 -2.96
C PRO A 68 19.50 10.24 -2.71
N GLY A 69 19.73 9.29 -1.80
CA GLY A 69 18.73 8.32 -1.35
C GLY A 69 17.48 8.98 -0.80
N CYS A 70 17.63 9.86 0.19
CA CYS A 70 16.53 10.63 0.78
C CYS A 70 15.84 11.54 -0.24
N ALA A 71 16.60 12.17 -1.16
CA ALA A 71 16.04 13.01 -2.22
C ALA A 71 15.15 12.21 -3.19
N LEU A 72 15.60 11.02 -3.62
CA LEU A 72 14.81 10.15 -4.48
C LEU A 72 13.55 9.66 -3.77
N VAL A 73 13.67 9.25 -2.50
CA VAL A 73 12.51 8.83 -1.69
C VAL A 73 11.51 9.98 -1.56
N PHE A 74 11.96 11.20 -1.27
CA PHE A 74 11.08 12.37 -1.20
C PHE A 74 10.28 12.56 -2.51
N VAL A 75 10.97 12.59 -3.65
CA VAL A 75 10.34 12.79 -4.96
C VAL A 75 9.33 11.68 -5.25
N PHE A 76 9.72 10.41 -5.11
CA PHE A 76 8.84 9.28 -5.40
C PHE A 76 7.66 9.17 -4.42
N TYR A 77 7.89 9.39 -3.13
CA TYR A 77 6.85 9.35 -2.10
C TYR A 77 5.79 10.43 -2.33
N VAL A 78 6.21 11.70 -2.49
CA VAL A 78 5.28 12.80 -2.76
C VAL A 78 4.55 12.59 -4.08
N SER A 79 5.26 12.11 -5.12
CA SER A 79 4.63 11.79 -6.39
C SER A 79 3.55 10.71 -6.25
N SER A 80 3.75 9.73 -5.35
CA SER A 80 2.76 8.69 -5.06
C SER A 80 1.48 9.30 -4.46
N LEU A 81 1.60 10.21 -3.50
CA LEU A 81 0.45 10.87 -2.86
C LEU A 81 -0.32 11.77 -3.83
N VAL A 82 0.40 12.59 -4.61
CA VAL A 82 -0.22 13.46 -5.63
C VAL A 82 -0.91 12.61 -6.70
N THR A 83 -0.30 11.50 -7.08
CA THR A 83 -0.86 10.57 -8.05
C THR A 83 -2.13 9.91 -7.51
N GLU A 84 -2.14 9.45 -6.26
CA GLU A 84 -3.33 8.88 -5.62
C GLU A 84 -4.50 9.87 -5.66
N ARG A 85 -4.28 11.11 -5.19
CA ARG A 85 -5.25 12.20 -5.27
C ARG A 85 -5.74 12.43 -6.70
N TRP A 86 -4.82 12.53 -7.65
CA TRP A 86 -5.17 12.79 -9.04
C TRP A 86 -6.02 11.67 -9.63
N LEU A 87 -5.69 10.40 -9.35
CA LEU A 87 -6.45 9.26 -9.83
C LEU A 87 -7.83 9.16 -9.19
N ARG A 88 -7.99 9.56 -7.91
CA ARG A 88 -9.31 9.69 -7.26
C ARG A 88 -10.13 10.82 -7.89
N HIS A 89 -9.49 11.92 -8.27
CA HIS A 89 -10.16 13.04 -8.92
C HIS A 89 -10.70 12.71 -10.32
N ILE A 90 -10.00 11.86 -11.09
CA ILE A 90 -10.47 11.36 -12.40
C ILE A 90 -11.29 10.07 -12.30
N GLU A 91 -11.73 9.69 -11.09
CA GLU A 91 -12.56 8.50 -10.82
C GLU A 91 -11.97 7.16 -11.28
N ARG A 92 -10.64 7.08 -11.41
CA ARG A 92 -9.91 5.84 -11.73
C ARG A 92 -9.65 4.97 -10.50
N LEU A 93 -9.61 5.62 -9.34
CA LEU A 93 -9.83 5.03 -8.01
C LEU A 93 -11.21 5.47 -7.50
N PRO A 94 -11.80 4.77 -6.51
CA PRO A 94 -13.04 5.22 -5.87
C PRO A 94 -12.95 6.70 -5.47
N GLY A 95 -13.78 7.51 -6.12
CA GLY A 95 -13.73 8.96 -6.07
C GLY A 95 -14.22 9.51 -4.74
N THR A 96 -13.81 10.74 -4.42
CA THR A 96 -14.28 11.46 -3.24
C THR A 96 -15.70 11.98 -3.48
N HIS A 97 -16.67 11.54 -2.68
CA HIS A 97 -18.06 11.98 -2.77
C HIS A 97 -18.38 13.14 -1.83
N GLY A 98 -17.57 13.34 -0.78
CA GLY A 98 -17.82 14.35 0.26
C GLY A 98 -16.70 15.37 0.47
N ARG A 99 -17.05 16.55 0.99
CA ARG A 99 -16.09 17.60 1.42
C ARG A 99 -15.07 17.07 2.43
N ARG A 100 -15.46 16.13 3.31
CA ARG A 100 -14.58 15.56 4.35
C ARG A 100 -13.45 14.73 3.74
N GLU A 101 -13.77 13.89 2.75
CA GLU A 101 -12.79 13.04 2.05
C GLU A 101 -11.78 13.91 1.30
N LEU A 102 -12.25 14.94 0.59
CA LEU A 102 -11.39 15.90 -0.10
C LEU A 102 -10.42 16.64 0.82
N VAL A 103 -10.87 17.03 2.02
CA VAL A 103 -10.02 17.67 3.02
C VAL A 103 -9.00 16.69 3.57
N LEU A 104 -9.39 15.45 3.88
CA LEU A 104 -8.47 14.41 4.37
C LEU A 104 -7.39 14.09 3.34
N ASP A 105 -7.76 13.91 2.07
CA ASP A 105 -6.81 13.68 0.97
C ASP A 105 -5.83 14.87 0.81
N LEU A 106 -6.34 16.11 0.85
CA LEU A 106 -5.47 17.29 0.77
C LEU A 106 -4.50 17.36 1.97
N LEU A 107 -5.00 17.13 3.18
CA LEU A 107 -4.17 17.09 4.38
C LEU A 107 -3.12 15.99 4.31
N ALA A 108 -3.47 14.84 3.74
CA ALA A 108 -2.53 13.74 3.56
C ALA A 108 -1.38 14.12 2.63
N VAL A 109 -1.66 14.76 1.49
CA VAL A 109 -0.65 15.24 0.54
C VAL A 109 0.23 16.31 1.18
N VAL A 110 -0.36 17.31 1.85
CA VAL A 110 0.40 18.40 2.49
C VAL A 110 1.30 17.86 3.61
N CYS A 111 0.77 16.99 4.47
CA CYS A 111 1.58 16.38 5.52
C CYS A 111 2.68 15.50 4.94
N GLY A 112 2.38 14.71 3.90
CA GLY A 112 3.38 13.86 3.27
C GLY A 112 4.49 14.65 2.58
N PHE A 113 4.16 15.81 1.99
CA PHE A 113 5.15 16.74 1.45
C PHE A 113 6.07 17.29 2.55
N ILE A 114 5.52 17.78 3.66
CA ILE A 114 6.30 18.29 4.79
C ILE A 114 7.19 17.18 5.38
N GLY A 115 6.63 15.98 5.57
CA GLY A 115 7.36 14.83 6.09
C GLY A 115 8.50 14.39 5.16
N GLY A 116 8.23 14.28 3.86
CA GLY A 116 9.26 13.93 2.87
C GLY A 116 10.34 15.01 2.73
N LEU A 117 9.98 16.29 2.84
CA LEU A 117 10.95 17.39 2.87
C LEU A 117 11.81 17.34 4.13
N ALA A 118 11.22 17.01 5.29
CA ALA A 118 11.96 16.82 6.53
C ALA A 118 12.95 15.63 6.44
N LEU A 119 12.60 14.55 5.75
CA LEU A 119 13.52 13.43 5.45
C LEU A 119 14.71 13.87 4.59
N LEU A 120 14.49 14.75 3.60
CA LEU A 120 15.57 15.33 2.82
C LEU A 120 16.44 16.25 3.68
N MET A 121 15.82 17.14 4.46
CA MET A 121 16.54 18.08 5.32
C MET A 121 17.39 17.39 6.39
N LEU A 122 16.89 16.33 7.05
CA LEU A 122 17.71 15.58 8.02
C LEU A 122 18.92 14.90 7.37
N SER A 123 18.86 14.56 6.07
CA SER A 123 20.02 13.99 5.37
C SER A 123 21.10 15.04 5.08
N ILE A 124 20.70 16.29 4.83
CA ILE A 124 21.61 17.41 4.56
C ILE A 124 22.23 17.93 5.86
N PHE A 125 21.39 18.18 6.86
CA PHE A 125 21.81 18.55 8.20
C PHE A 125 22.18 17.28 8.98
N ASN A 126 23.39 16.78 8.74
CA ASN A 126 23.85 15.49 9.25
C ASN A 126 23.92 15.43 10.79
N ALA A 127 23.96 14.21 11.32
CA ALA A 127 23.90 13.93 12.76
C ALA A 127 25.13 14.39 13.56
N PHE A 128 26.27 14.70 12.89
CA PHE A 128 27.52 15.12 13.51
C PHE A 128 27.64 16.64 13.58
N ASP A 129 27.54 17.34 12.46
CA ASP A 129 27.78 18.79 12.37
C ASP A 129 26.55 19.60 12.79
N TYR A 130 25.35 19.08 12.51
CA TYR A 130 24.07 19.79 12.70
C TYR A 130 23.08 18.96 13.52
N SER A 131 23.56 18.26 14.55
CA SER A 131 22.78 17.28 15.32
C SER A 131 21.41 17.80 15.81
N THR A 132 21.33 19.00 16.38
CA THR A 132 20.05 19.57 16.85
C THR A 132 19.04 19.73 15.70
N VAL A 133 19.49 20.19 14.53
CA VAL A 133 18.64 20.35 13.34
C VAL A 133 18.24 18.97 12.81
N HIS A 134 19.19 18.03 12.73
CA HIS A 134 18.94 16.64 12.33
C HIS A 134 17.79 16.01 13.13
N TRP A 135 17.88 16.07 14.46
CA TRP A 135 16.87 15.48 15.36
C TRP A 135 15.53 16.23 15.29
N SER A 136 15.56 17.56 15.14
CA SER A 136 14.32 18.34 14.94
C SER A 136 13.62 17.94 13.64
N MET A 137 14.37 17.79 12.55
CA MET A 137 13.83 17.32 11.26
C MET A 137 13.37 15.87 11.32
N THR A 138 14.04 15.01 12.10
CA THR A 138 13.61 13.62 12.35
C THR A 138 12.25 13.56 13.02
N VAL A 139 12.03 14.39 14.05
CA VAL A 139 10.71 14.50 14.72
C VAL A 139 9.64 14.96 13.75
N LEU A 140 9.91 16.01 12.95
CA LEU A 140 8.97 16.48 11.94
C LEU A 140 8.67 15.40 10.90
N PHE A 141 9.69 14.70 10.40
CA PHE A 141 9.55 13.60 9.46
C PHE A 141 8.61 12.52 10.00
N VAL A 142 8.85 12.01 11.22
CA VAL A 142 8.02 10.95 11.83
C VAL A 142 6.56 11.41 11.99
N ILE A 143 6.35 12.59 12.57
CA ILE A 143 5.00 13.11 12.84
C ILE A 143 4.22 13.32 11.54
N PHE A 144 4.81 14.02 10.56
CA PHE A 144 4.10 14.39 9.35
C PHE A 144 3.88 13.21 8.39
N VAL A 145 4.79 12.23 8.33
CA VAL A 145 4.54 10.98 7.60
C VAL A 145 3.44 10.16 8.26
N ALA A 146 3.44 10.05 9.60
CA ALA A 146 2.38 9.35 10.32
C ALA A 146 1.01 10.01 10.11
N LEU A 147 0.92 11.35 10.23
CA LEU A 147 -0.31 12.09 9.95
C LEU A 147 -0.76 11.91 8.51
N SER A 148 0.15 11.96 7.53
CA SER A 148 -0.17 11.69 6.12
C SER A 148 -0.81 10.32 5.94
N ALA A 149 -0.24 9.28 6.56
CA ALA A 149 -0.74 7.91 6.47
C ALA A 149 -2.09 7.74 7.18
N ILE A 150 -2.29 8.39 8.33
CA ILE A 150 -3.56 8.38 9.08
C ILE A 150 -4.65 9.05 8.25
N PHE A 151 -4.39 10.20 7.63
CA PHE A 151 -5.38 10.89 6.80
C PHE A 151 -5.77 10.09 5.55
N GLN A 152 -4.80 9.48 4.84
CA GLN A 152 -5.08 8.53 3.75
C GLN A 152 -5.97 7.37 4.22
N THR A 153 -5.62 6.78 5.37
CA THR A 153 -6.37 5.63 5.91
C THR A 153 -7.79 6.05 6.30
N ALA A 154 -7.95 7.20 6.97
CA ALA A 154 -9.24 7.73 7.35
C ALA A 154 -10.13 8.00 6.13
N GLU A 155 -9.58 8.58 5.06
CA GLU A 155 -10.28 8.79 3.79
C GLU A 155 -10.79 7.45 3.21
N VAL A 156 -9.93 6.43 3.11
CA VAL A 156 -10.32 5.11 2.59
C VAL A 156 -11.39 4.44 3.45
N LEU A 157 -11.32 4.59 4.78
CA LEU A 157 -12.33 4.05 5.68
C LEU A 157 -13.68 4.79 5.56
N LEU A 158 -13.66 6.10 5.26
CA LEU A 158 -14.88 6.86 4.97
C LEU A 158 -15.52 6.40 3.66
N LEU A 159 -14.72 6.25 2.60
CA LEU A 159 -15.17 5.77 1.29
C LEU A 159 -15.76 4.36 1.37
N GLY A 160 -15.15 3.48 2.15
CA GLY A 160 -15.63 2.11 2.35
C GLY A 160 -17.00 1.99 3.03
N ARG A 161 -17.59 3.08 3.55
CA ARG A 161 -18.97 3.09 4.06
C ARG A 161 -20.01 3.20 2.94
N TYR A 162 -19.64 3.80 1.81
CA TYR A 162 -20.54 4.04 0.69
C TYR A 162 -20.47 2.92 -0.36
N ASP A 163 -19.32 2.26 -0.50
CA ASP A 163 -19.13 1.14 -1.43
C ASP A 163 -18.75 -0.16 -0.68
N PRO A 164 -19.71 -1.08 -0.44
CA PRO A 164 -19.48 -2.36 0.22
C PRO A 164 -18.55 -3.31 -0.55
N ASP A 165 -18.36 -3.11 -1.86
CA ASP A 165 -17.59 -4.03 -2.72
C ASP A 165 -16.07 -3.74 -2.68
N SER A 166 -15.69 -2.64 -2.01
CA SER A 166 -14.31 -2.19 -1.80
C SER A 166 -13.50 -3.00 -0.75
N ARG A 167 -13.74 -4.32 -0.63
CA ARG A 167 -13.07 -5.19 0.37
C ARG A 167 -11.53 -5.12 0.30
N HIS A 168 -10.98 -4.95 -0.90
CA HIS A 168 -9.54 -4.84 -1.10
C HIS A 168 -8.96 -3.52 -0.57
N LEU A 169 -9.69 -2.41 -0.69
CA LEU A 169 -9.27 -1.11 -0.14
C LEU A 169 -9.21 -1.15 1.39
N LYS A 170 -10.24 -1.76 2.02
CA LYS A 170 -10.30 -1.90 3.48
C LYS A 170 -9.14 -2.74 4.01
N ARG A 171 -8.81 -3.85 3.34
CA ARG A 171 -7.66 -4.70 3.72
C ARG A 171 -6.34 -3.93 3.62
N ASN A 172 -6.12 -3.18 2.54
CA ASN A 172 -4.90 -2.38 2.37
C ASN A 172 -4.81 -1.27 3.42
N ALA A 173 -5.93 -0.60 3.73
CA ALA A 173 -6.00 0.40 4.79
C ALA A 173 -5.67 -0.19 6.17
N ILE A 174 -6.19 -1.38 6.49
CA ILE A 174 -5.87 -2.08 7.74
C ILE A 174 -4.37 -2.44 7.80
N LEU A 175 -3.81 -2.97 6.70
CA LEU A 175 -2.39 -3.26 6.64
C LEU A 175 -1.53 -2.00 6.87
N LYS A 176 -1.89 -0.90 6.20
CA LYS A 176 -1.21 0.40 6.35
C LYS A 176 -1.26 0.91 7.79
N ILE A 177 -2.43 0.93 8.42
CA ILE A 177 -2.54 1.44 9.80
C ILE A 177 -1.82 0.55 10.81
N VAL A 178 -1.79 -0.78 10.62
CA VAL A 178 -1.01 -1.70 11.45
C VAL A 178 0.48 -1.37 11.33
N ILE A 179 1.01 -1.26 10.11
CA ILE A 179 2.41 -0.91 9.87
C ILE A 179 2.77 0.44 10.50
N VAL A 180 1.95 1.47 10.30
CA VAL A 180 2.17 2.81 10.86
C VAL A 180 2.09 2.81 12.38
N THR A 181 1.15 2.06 12.97
CA THR A 181 1.03 1.95 14.43
C THR A 181 2.27 1.28 15.03
N VAL A 182 2.75 0.18 14.43
CA VAL A 182 3.99 -0.48 14.85
C VAL A 182 5.17 0.48 14.70
N ALA A 183 5.26 1.23 13.59
CA ALA A 183 6.31 2.24 13.38
C ALA A 183 6.32 3.30 14.50
N ILE A 184 5.15 3.82 14.89
CA ILE A 184 5.02 4.81 15.97
C ILE A 184 5.48 4.23 17.31
N ILE A 185 5.08 3.00 17.64
CA ILE A 185 5.50 2.33 18.88
C ILE A 185 7.02 2.19 18.93
N VAL A 186 7.63 1.73 17.84
CA VAL A 186 9.09 1.59 17.74
C VAL A 186 9.79 2.96 17.79
N ALA A 187 9.23 3.99 17.16
CA ALA A 187 9.77 5.36 17.21
C ALA A 187 9.72 5.96 18.62
N ILE A 188 8.65 5.71 19.38
CA ILE A 188 8.54 6.13 20.79
C ILE A 188 9.58 5.38 21.64
N ALA A 189 9.72 4.07 21.44
CA ALA A 189 10.73 3.27 22.13
C ALA A 189 12.14 3.79 21.84
N PHE A 190 12.44 4.07 20.57
CA PHE A 190 13.67 4.72 20.14
C PHE A 190 13.90 6.05 20.88
N ALA A 191 12.93 6.96 20.85
CA ALA A 191 13.05 8.27 21.49
C ALA A 191 13.29 8.17 23.01
N ALA A 192 12.62 7.22 23.68
CA ALA A 192 12.79 6.98 25.10
C ALA A 192 14.19 6.41 25.43
N LEU A 193 14.66 5.43 24.67
CA LEU A 193 15.98 4.82 24.85
C LEU A 193 17.09 5.83 24.54
N TYR A 194 16.97 6.54 23.42
CA TYR A 194 17.90 7.59 23.02
C TYR A 194 17.93 8.70 24.08
N GLY A 195 16.78 9.18 24.56
CA GLY A 195 16.70 10.25 25.56
C GLY A 195 17.32 9.89 26.91
N LYS A 196 17.26 8.61 27.33
CA LYS A 196 17.79 8.15 28.62
C LYS A 196 19.31 8.29 28.74
N CYS A 197 20.03 7.99 27.66
CA CYS A 197 21.49 8.11 27.60
C CYS A 197 21.97 9.20 26.64
N ARG A 198 21.06 10.01 26.08
CA ARG A 198 21.30 11.04 25.04
C ARG A 198 22.07 10.54 23.81
N GLY A 199 21.94 9.24 23.50
CA GLY A 199 22.72 8.59 22.44
C GLY A 199 24.17 8.23 22.82
N GLU A 200 24.59 8.42 24.08
CA GLU A 200 25.93 8.12 24.56
C GLU A 200 25.97 6.76 25.27
N GLY A 201 26.66 5.78 24.69
CA GLY A 201 26.92 4.45 25.23
C GLY A 201 28.01 4.41 26.33
N SER A 202 28.88 5.42 26.42
CA SER A 202 29.94 5.50 27.43
C SER A 202 30.04 6.90 28.04
N LEU A 203 29.40 7.12 29.19
CA LEU A 203 29.35 8.39 29.91
C LEU A 203 30.51 8.54 30.92
N GLY A 204 31.77 8.53 30.47
CA GLY A 204 32.94 8.77 31.32
C GLY A 204 33.03 7.91 32.61
N PRO A 205 34.01 8.18 33.49
CA PRO A 205 34.10 7.48 34.76
C PRO A 205 33.05 8.03 35.75
N GLY A 206 32.00 7.26 36.05
CA GLY A 206 31.09 7.53 37.17
C GLY A 206 29.59 7.62 36.86
N ARG A 207 29.13 7.42 35.61
CA ARG A 207 27.69 7.45 35.26
C ARG A 207 27.25 6.18 34.52
N ALA A 208 26.29 5.47 35.14
CA ALA A 208 25.49 4.31 34.67
C ALA A 208 26.19 3.29 33.74
N SER A 209 26.61 2.16 34.33
CA SER A 209 27.21 0.97 33.69
C SER A 209 26.35 0.24 32.64
N ASN A 210 25.17 0.77 32.27
CA ASN A 210 24.20 0.11 31.38
C ASN A 210 23.85 0.95 30.13
N CYS A 211 24.45 2.14 29.94
CA CYS A 211 24.13 2.99 28.79
C CYS A 211 24.57 2.41 27.45
N ASP A 212 25.62 1.58 27.41
CA ASP A 212 26.04 0.89 26.19
C ASP A 212 24.90 0.03 25.60
N ALA A 213 24.28 -0.81 26.44
CA ALA A 213 23.15 -1.65 26.02
C ALA A 213 21.89 -0.84 25.66
N ILE A 214 21.60 0.24 26.40
CA ILE A 214 20.44 1.11 26.14
C ILE A 214 20.59 1.85 24.82
N THR A 215 21.76 2.43 24.57
CA THR A 215 22.08 3.13 23.32
C THR A 215 22.12 2.16 22.14
N GLY A 216 22.65 0.95 22.34
CA GLY A 216 22.58 -0.11 21.34
C GLY A 216 21.15 -0.52 20.99
N ALA A 217 20.28 -0.67 22.00
CA ALA A 217 18.86 -0.93 21.79
C ALA A 217 18.17 0.22 21.04
N ALA A 218 18.54 1.48 21.31
CA ALA A 218 18.06 2.62 20.54
C ALA A 218 18.49 2.51 19.06
N GLY A 219 19.75 2.17 18.78
CA GLY A 219 20.22 1.92 17.42
C GLY A 219 19.41 0.84 16.70
N ILE A 220 19.11 -0.28 17.38
CA ILE A 220 18.24 -1.34 16.85
C ILE A 220 16.84 -0.80 16.52
N CYS A 221 16.23 -0.02 17.41
CA CYS A 221 14.91 0.57 17.16
C CYS A 221 14.94 1.53 15.96
N GLU A 222 16.00 2.31 15.80
CA GLU A 222 16.15 3.25 14.68
C GLU A 222 16.25 2.52 13.32
N TRP A 223 17.08 1.47 13.24
CA TRP A 223 17.14 0.60 12.06
C TRP A 223 15.79 -0.07 11.79
N THR A 224 15.15 -0.59 12.84
CA THR A 224 13.85 -1.28 12.75
C THR A 224 12.78 -0.35 12.20
N VAL A 225 12.61 0.86 12.75
CA VAL A 225 11.61 1.82 12.25
C VAL A 225 11.94 2.27 10.82
N SER A 226 13.22 2.38 10.46
CA SER A 226 13.64 2.68 9.10
C SER A 226 13.23 1.59 8.11
N PHE A 227 13.37 0.30 8.45
CA PHE A 227 12.87 -0.78 7.59
C PHE A 227 11.33 -0.85 7.55
N ILE A 228 10.64 -0.57 8.67
CA ILE A 228 9.17 -0.51 8.69
C ILE A 228 8.66 0.61 7.77
N LEU A 229 9.37 1.75 7.66
CA LEU A 229 9.04 2.81 6.71
C LEU A 229 9.03 2.29 5.26
N ALA A 230 9.94 1.39 4.90
CA ALA A 230 9.92 0.75 3.58
C ALA A 230 8.64 -0.07 3.37
N GLY A 231 8.20 -0.79 4.41
CA GLY A 231 6.91 -1.47 4.44
C GLY A 231 5.73 -0.51 4.24
N TYR A 232 5.77 0.67 4.86
CA TYR A 232 4.76 1.71 4.63
C TYR A 232 4.75 2.17 3.17
N PHE A 233 5.90 2.48 2.56
CA PHE A 233 5.94 2.82 1.13
C PHE A 233 5.42 1.69 0.24
N ALA A 234 5.69 0.43 0.60
CA ALA A 234 5.15 -0.72 -0.12
C ALA A 234 3.62 -0.80 -0.04
N THR A 235 2.98 -0.33 1.04
CA THR A 235 1.51 -0.27 1.10
C THR A 235 0.92 0.67 0.04
N LEU A 236 1.61 1.76 -0.30
CA LEU A 236 1.18 2.68 -1.37
C LEU A 236 1.20 2.02 -2.75
N ILE A 237 2.05 1.01 -2.96
CA ILE A 237 2.02 0.19 -4.18
C ILE A 237 0.67 -0.52 -4.27
N LEU A 238 0.18 -1.08 -3.16
CA LEU A 238 -1.09 -1.80 -3.12
C LEU A 238 -2.29 -0.88 -3.33
N ASP A 239 -2.20 0.38 -2.89
CA ASP A 239 -3.25 1.38 -3.09
C ASP A 239 -3.33 1.85 -4.55
N LEU A 240 -2.19 2.00 -5.21
CA LEU A 240 -2.13 2.43 -6.62
C LEU A 240 -2.22 1.27 -7.62
N TYR A 241 -2.00 0.01 -7.20
CA TYR A 241 -2.05 -1.15 -8.08
C TYR A 241 -3.40 -1.34 -8.83
N PRO A 242 -4.57 -1.18 -8.19
CA PRO A 242 -5.86 -1.33 -8.87
C PRO A 242 -6.05 -0.38 -10.06
N SER A 243 -5.39 0.78 -10.06
CA SER A 243 -5.44 1.73 -11.18
C SER A 243 -5.01 1.11 -12.52
N TRP A 244 -4.21 0.05 -12.50
CA TRP A 244 -3.80 -0.66 -13.72
C TRP A 244 -4.99 -1.36 -14.40
N LYS A 245 -5.92 -1.91 -13.62
CA LYS A 245 -7.08 -2.67 -14.10
C LYS A 245 -8.18 -1.76 -14.67
N THR A 246 -8.36 -0.56 -14.13
CA THR A 246 -9.35 0.43 -14.61
C THR A 246 -8.88 1.23 -15.84
N SER A 247 -7.87 0.74 -16.56
CA SER A 247 -7.33 1.35 -17.77
C SER A 247 -8.24 1.09 -18.99
N PRO A 248 -8.50 2.08 -19.87
CA PRO A 248 -9.28 1.90 -21.10
C PRO A 248 -8.78 0.77 -22.02
N ARG A 249 -7.51 0.38 -21.89
CA ARG A 249 -6.93 -0.76 -22.63
C ARG A 249 -7.34 -2.13 -22.10
N HIS A 250 -7.66 -2.26 -20.80
CA HIS A 250 -8.16 -3.50 -20.22
C HIS A 250 -9.63 -3.70 -20.61
N HIS A 251 -10.45 -2.66 -20.50
CA HIS A 251 -11.81 -2.68 -21.05
C HIS A 251 -11.81 -2.88 -22.56
N GLY A 252 -10.94 -2.21 -23.33
CA GLY A 252 -10.84 -2.43 -24.77
C GLY A 252 -10.31 -3.81 -25.16
N SER A 253 -9.55 -4.50 -24.30
CA SER A 253 -9.21 -5.91 -24.50
C SER A 253 -10.39 -6.80 -24.15
N ASP A 254 -11.06 -6.59 -23.03
CA ASP A 254 -12.19 -7.39 -22.58
C ASP A 254 -13.38 -7.25 -23.53
N GLU A 255 -13.69 -6.05 -23.98
CA GLU A 255 -14.74 -5.76 -24.99
C GLU A 255 -14.39 -6.40 -26.33
N LYS A 256 -13.11 -6.43 -26.72
CA LYS A 256 -12.65 -7.13 -27.92
C LYS A 256 -12.72 -8.66 -27.77
N TYR A 257 -12.42 -9.21 -26.60
CA TYR A 257 -12.55 -10.64 -26.30
C TYR A 257 -14.04 -11.05 -26.23
N LEU A 258 -14.89 -10.25 -25.58
CA LEU A 258 -16.33 -10.46 -25.49
C LEU A 258 -17.00 -10.34 -26.86
N SER A 259 -16.60 -9.37 -27.68
CA SER A 259 -17.09 -9.24 -29.06
C SER A 259 -16.65 -10.42 -29.92
N ALA A 260 -15.37 -10.85 -29.84
CA ALA A 260 -14.88 -12.00 -30.57
C ALA A 260 -15.55 -13.32 -30.14
N ALA A 261 -15.82 -13.48 -28.83
CA ALA A 261 -16.56 -14.63 -28.30
C ALA A 261 -18.03 -14.61 -28.74
N GLY A 262 -18.66 -13.44 -28.75
CA GLY A 262 -20.02 -13.24 -29.27
C GLY A 262 -20.13 -13.58 -30.76
N GLU A 263 -19.17 -13.13 -31.57
CA GLU A 263 -19.09 -13.45 -33.00
C GLU A 263 -18.88 -14.95 -33.25
N ALA A 264 -18.03 -15.61 -32.45
CA ALA A 264 -17.80 -17.05 -32.55
C ALA A 264 -19.06 -17.86 -32.21
N ASN A 265 -19.78 -17.49 -31.14
CA ASN A 265 -21.05 -18.13 -30.79
C ASN A 265 -22.13 -17.91 -31.87
N ALA A 266 -22.21 -16.72 -32.46
CA ALA A 266 -23.16 -16.42 -33.53
C ALA A 266 -22.85 -17.17 -34.84
N ARG A 267 -21.59 -17.53 -35.09
CA ARG A 267 -21.20 -18.40 -36.21
C ARG A 267 -21.57 -19.86 -35.94
N ALA A 268 -21.27 -20.37 -34.74
CA ALA A 268 -21.63 -21.72 -34.34
C ALA A 268 -23.15 -21.98 -34.42
N ALA A 269 -23.97 -21.00 -34.00
CA ALA A 269 -25.43 -21.10 -34.10
C ALA A 269 -25.94 -21.14 -35.56
N ARG A 270 -25.31 -20.38 -36.47
CA ARG A 270 -25.65 -20.42 -37.90
C ARG A 270 -25.27 -21.75 -38.54
N ASP A 271 -24.14 -22.32 -38.17
CA ASP A 271 -23.71 -23.62 -38.68
C ASP A 271 -24.62 -24.76 -38.16
N SER A 272 -25.10 -24.68 -36.90
CA SER A 272 -26.07 -25.65 -36.37
C SER A 272 -27.45 -25.58 -37.06
N ASP A 273 -27.94 -24.37 -37.34
CA ASP A 273 -29.21 -24.20 -38.09
C ASP A 273 -29.08 -24.69 -39.53
N SER A 274 -27.92 -24.43 -40.16
CA SER A 274 -27.63 -24.96 -41.49
C SER A 274 -27.61 -26.49 -41.50
N TYR A 275 -27.01 -27.11 -40.48
CA TYR A 275 -26.99 -28.57 -40.34
C TYR A 275 -28.39 -29.17 -40.14
N ASN A 276 -29.22 -28.56 -39.28
CA ASN A 276 -30.61 -28.99 -39.07
C ASN A 276 -31.48 -28.78 -40.33
N SER A 277 -31.22 -27.74 -41.13
CA SER A 277 -31.94 -27.51 -42.39
C SER A 277 -31.49 -28.42 -43.54
N ALA A 278 -30.27 -28.98 -43.44
CA ALA A 278 -29.69 -29.88 -44.43
C ALA A 278 -29.93 -31.37 -44.09
N GLN A 279 -30.52 -31.69 -42.94
CA GLN A 279 -30.99 -33.04 -42.68
C GLN A 279 -32.12 -33.37 -43.68
N PRO A 280 -31.97 -34.41 -44.52
CA PRO A 280 -33.09 -34.94 -45.27
C PRO A 280 -34.15 -35.36 -44.25
N THR A 281 -35.40 -34.96 -44.47
CA THR A 281 -36.55 -35.59 -43.82
C THR A 281 -36.53 -37.06 -44.21
N LEU A 282 -35.88 -37.90 -43.39
CA LEU A 282 -36.02 -39.34 -43.52
C LEU A 282 -37.51 -39.64 -43.37
N PRO A 283 -38.13 -40.35 -44.32
CA PRO A 283 -39.53 -40.70 -44.21
C PRO A 283 -39.71 -41.48 -42.91
N VAL A 284 -40.69 -41.04 -42.12
CA VAL A 284 -41.20 -41.77 -40.97
C VAL A 284 -41.57 -43.15 -41.48
N MET A 285 -40.75 -44.17 -41.18
CA MET A 285 -41.22 -45.54 -41.32
C MET A 285 -42.35 -45.71 -40.31
N MET A 286 -43.54 -45.98 -40.85
CA MET A 286 -44.71 -46.40 -40.10
C MET A 286 -44.31 -47.57 -39.19
N GLU A 287 -44.22 -47.30 -37.89
CA GLU A 287 -44.18 -48.36 -36.88
C GLU A 287 -45.62 -48.83 -36.62
N PRO A 288 -45.88 -50.14 -36.59
CA PRO A 288 -47.23 -50.65 -36.46
C PRO A 288 -47.78 -50.45 -35.05
N THR A 289 -49.06 -50.11 -35.03
CA THR A 289 -49.95 -49.92 -33.88
C THR A 289 -49.75 -50.92 -32.74
N HIS A 290 -49.51 -50.42 -31.52
CA HIS A 290 -50.01 -51.01 -30.27
C HIS A 290 -50.23 -49.91 -29.21
N PRO A 291 -51.18 -50.08 -28.26
CA PRO A 291 -51.87 -48.96 -27.62
C PRO A 291 -51.27 -48.52 -26.28
N SER A 292 -51.52 -47.23 -25.98
CA SER A 292 -51.77 -46.61 -24.66
C SER A 292 -50.71 -46.77 -23.56
N MET A 293 -50.14 -45.65 -23.13
CA MET A 293 -50.17 -45.28 -21.70
C MET A 293 -49.88 -43.79 -21.46
N ALA A 294 -50.92 -43.11 -20.95
CA ALA A 294 -50.96 -42.03 -19.97
C ALA A 294 -49.84 -40.97 -19.88
N THR A 295 -50.25 -39.75 -20.25
CA THR A 295 -49.91 -38.42 -19.74
C THR A 295 -49.25 -38.35 -18.35
N GLN A 296 -48.13 -37.62 -18.25
CA GLN A 296 -47.81 -36.87 -17.03
C GLN A 296 -46.96 -35.62 -17.33
N GLU A 297 -47.65 -34.49 -17.55
CA GLU A 297 -47.07 -33.15 -17.44
C GLU A 297 -46.71 -32.88 -15.97
N LYS A 298 -45.46 -32.52 -15.68
CA LYS A 298 -45.07 -31.90 -14.40
C LYS A 298 -44.90 -30.40 -14.61
N GLN A 299 -45.95 -29.67 -14.25
CA GLN A 299 -45.98 -28.24 -14.01
C GLN A 299 -45.20 -27.93 -12.71
N TYR A 300 -44.13 -27.12 -12.80
CA TYR A 300 -43.40 -26.63 -11.63
C TYR A 300 -43.87 -25.21 -11.30
N GLN A 301 -44.45 -25.05 -10.11
CA GLN A 301 -45.01 -23.81 -9.57
C GLN A 301 -44.26 -23.47 -8.27
N PRO A 302 -43.87 -22.20 -8.01
CA PRO A 302 -43.06 -21.86 -6.85
C PRO A 302 -43.92 -21.78 -5.58
N ALA A 303 -43.47 -22.42 -4.51
CA ALA A 303 -44.12 -22.38 -3.20
C ALA A 303 -43.76 -21.10 -2.45
N MET A 304 -44.76 -20.24 -2.24
CA MET A 304 -44.82 -19.31 -1.11
C MET A 304 -45.42 -20.06 0.09
N THR A 305 -44.79 -19.97 1.25
CA THR A 305 -45.46 -20.23 2.53
C THR A 305 -44.82 -19.40 3.61
N GLY A 306 -45.58 -18.42 4.11
CA GLY A 306 -45.30 -17.76 5.36
C GLY A 306 -45.69 -18.63 6.55
N THR A 307 -45.11 -18.34 7.70
CA THR A 307 -45.70 -18.65 9.00
C THR A 307 -45.24 -17.57 9.98
N GLN A 308 -46.22 -16.80 10.45
CA GLN A 308 -46.11 -16.03 11.68
C GLN A 308 -46.00 -17.00 12.86
N GLN A 309 -45.14 -16.67 13.84
CA GLN A 309 -45.44 -16.98 15.23
C GLN A 309 -44.81 -15.95 16.16
N GLN A 310 -45.69 -15.29 16.91
CA GLN A 310 -45.43 -14.37 18.01
C GLN A 310 -45.50 -15.16 19.33
N SER A 311 -44.53 -14.99 20.25
CA SER A 311 -44.77 -15.07 21.70
C SER A 311 -43.57 -14.57 22.52
N HIS A 312 -43.68 -13.34 23.01
CA HIS A 312 -43.45 -12.83 24.39
C HIS A 312 -42.34 -13.36 25.35
N PHE A 313 -41.74 -12.35 26.00
CA PHE A 313 -41.28 -12.21 27.41
C PHE A 313 -39.85 -12.56 27.85
N GLY A 314 -39.18 -11.59 28.48
CA GLY A 314 -38.07 -11.80 29.43
C GLY A 314 -37.09 -10.63 29.59
N GLU A 315 -37.44 -9.62 30.40
CA GLU A 315 -36.48 -8.72 31.08
C GLU A 315 -35.57 -9.52 32.02
N ALA A 316 -34.28 -9.15 32.13
CA ALA A 316 -33.61 -8.73 33.37
C ALA A 316 -32.07 -8.88 33.32
N VAL A 317 -31.41 -7.87 33.89
CA VAL A 317 -29.99 -7.71 34.30
C VAL A 317 -28.98 -7.31 33.22
#